data_AF-A0A016W2D1-F1
#
_entry.id   AF-A0A016W2D1-F1
#
_cell.length_a   1.000
_cell.length_b   1.000
_cell.length_c   1.000
_cell.angle_alpha   90.00
_cell.angle_beta   90.00
_cell.angle_gamma   90.00
#
_symmetry.space_group_name_H-M   'P 1'
#
loop_
_entity.id
_entity.type
_entity.pdbx_description
1 polymer ?
#
loop_
_entity_poly.entity_id
_entity_poly.type
_entity_poly.pdbx_seq_one_letter_code
_entity_poly.pdbx_strand_id
1 'polypeptide(L)'
;MGHDSTVLDYVLISSRFMSSLKDIRAMKGPDCGSDHYLLRAVIQLRLKRTTSKSHPVLKLDWSSLITPPSQQLFQIALSNRFATLAMGTNADGEEKQMSDVVLECAKSLCPVIRRRTQPWISNECLQLVDERKQAKHIDFNRYRQLNRKLCRRMKMEREAYWNRVADELEEAAGRHDHRMLYRTMKRPSGKARATDDASKRREMHFLTGSPTLMK
;
A
#
# COMPACT_ATOMS: atom_id res chain seq x y z
N MET A 1 -53.44 -4.99 -21.26
CA MET A 1 -52.56 -4.85 -20.09
C MET A 1 -51.13 -4.95 -20.59
N GLY A 2 -50.49 -3.83 -20.87
CA GLY A 2 -49.13 -3.78 -21.42
C GLY A 2 -48.12 -4.04 -20.32
N HIS A 3 -47.28 -5.07 -20.47
CA HIS A 3 -46.10 -5.23 -19.64
C HIS A 3 -45.00 -4.33 -20.21
N ASP A 4 -44.82 -3.16 -19.61
CA ASP A 4 -43.65 -2.32 -19.86
C ASP A 4 -42.43 -3.01 -19.22
N SER A 5 -41.85 -3.98 -19.93
CA SER A 5 -40.58 -4.59 -19.54
C SER A 5 -39.46 -3.58 -19.79
N THR A 6 -39.11 -2.79 -18.79
CA THR A 6 -37.93 -1.94 -18.83
C THR A 6 -36.69 -2.82 -18.76
N VAL A 7 -35.86 -2.76 -19.80
CA VAL A 7 -34.54 -3.42 -19.78
C VAL A 7 -33.65 -2.58 -18.88
N LEU A 8 -33.35 -3.08 -17.68
CA LEU A 8 -32.50 -2.38 -16.70
C LEU A 8 -31.06 -2.92 -16.68
N ASP A 9 -30.88 -4.13 -17.20
CA ASP A 9 -29.61 -4.85 -17.13
C ASP A 9 -28.88 -4.82 -18.48
N TYR A 10 -27.62 -4.38 -18.47
CA TYR A 10 -26.80 -4.21 -19.67
C TYR A 10 -25.41 -4.80 -19.49
N VAL A 11 -24.87 -5.41 -20.56
CA VAL A 11 -23.47 -5.81 -20.65
C VAL A 11 -22.75 -4.84 -21.58
N LEU A 12 -21.97 -3.92 -21.01
CA LEU A 12 -21.18 -2.96 -21.78
C LEU A 12 -19.85 -3.59 -22.20
N ILE A 13 -19.58 -3.62 -23.50
CA ILE A 13 -18.32 -4.10 -24.08
C ILE A 13 -17.68 -3.03 -24.95
N SER A 14 -16.36 -2.91 -24.89
CA SER A 14 -15.62 -2.02 -25.79
C SER A 14 -15.82 -2.45 -27.24
N SER A 15 -16.00 -1.48 -28.14
CA SER A 15 -16.19 -1.71 -29.59
C SER A 15 -15.13 -2.65 -30.19
N ARG A 16 -13.88 -2.57 -29.71
CA ARG A 16 -12.77 -3.44 -30.14
C ARG A 16 -12.99 -4.93 -29.89
N PHE A 17 -13.88 -5.30 -28.99
CA PHE A 17 -14.19 -6.70 -28.63
C PHE A 17 -15.59 -7.12 -29.07
N MET A 18 -16.31 -6.30 -29.85
CA MET A 18 -17.66 -6.64 -30.30
C MET A 18 -17.70 -7.96 -31.08
N SER A 19 -16.71 -8.22 -31.92
CA SER A 19 -16.59 -9.49 -32.67
C SER A 19 -16.26 -10.71 -31.79
N SER A 20 -15.83 -10.49 -30.54
CA SER A 20 -15.51 -11.54 -29.58
C SER A 20 -16.75 -12.00 -28.80
N LEU A 21 -17.81 -11.19 -28.77
CA LEU A 21 -19.07 -11.54 -28.14
C LEU A 21 -19.80 -12.59 -29.00
N LYS A 22 -20.13 -13.74 -28.41
CA LYS A 22 -20.79 -14.86 -29.09
C LYS A 22 -22.28 -14.92 -28.83
N ASP A 23 -22.69 -14.54 -27.62
CA ASP A 23 -24.07 -14.71 -27.17
C ASP A 23 -24.34 -13.85 -25.94
N ILE A 24 -25.56 -13.31 -25.83
CA ILE A 24 -26.07 -12.62 -24.63
C ILE A 24 -27.52 -13.08 -24.42
N ARG A 25 -27.82 -13.60 -23.24
CA ARG A 25 -29.18 -14.05 -22.88
C ARG A 25 -29.54 -13.67 -21.46
N ALA A 26 -30.81 -13.30 -21.26
CA ALA A 26 -31.42 -13.23 -19.95
C ALA A 26 -31.91 -14.62 -19.53
N MET A 27 -31.43 -15.09 -18.38
CA MET A 27 -31.73 -16.41 -17.83
C MET A 27 -32.89 -16.27 -16.85
N LYS A 28 -34.08 -16.74 -17.25
CA LYS A 28 -35.32 -16.65 -16.45
C LYS A 28 -35.53 -17.80 -15.45
N GLY A 29 -34.72 -18.85 -15.53
CA GLY A 29 -34.86 -20.05 -14.69
C GLY A 29 -34.21 -19.95 -13.31
N PRO A 30 -32.94 -19.47 -13.20
CA PRO A 30 -32.26 -19.40 -11.90
C PRO A 30 -32.89 -18.34 -11.00
N ASP A 31 -33.26 -18.71 -9.77
CA ASP A 31 -33.60 -17.76 -8.72
C ASP A 31 -32.31 -17.12 -8.20
N CYS A 32 -32.17 -15.80 -8.41
CA CYS A 32 -31.01 -15.04 -7.97
C CYS A 32 -31.29 -14.26 -6.66
N GLY A 33 -32.43 -14.49 -6.01
CA GLY A 33 -32.83 -13.79 -4.79
C GLY A 33 -33.05 -12.29 -4.99
N SER A 34 -33.31 -11.88 -6.24
CA SER A 34 -33.62 -10.52 -6.67
C SER A 34 -34.74 -10.58 -7.70
N ASP A 35 -35.41 -9.44 -7.87
CA ASP A 35 -36.34 -9.13 -8.96
C ASP A 35 -35.69 -9.00 -10.36
N HIS A 36 -34.36 -9.09 -10.46
CA HIS A 36 -33.61 -9.05 -11.71
C HIS A 36 -33.45 -10.44 -12.36
N TYR A 37 -33.39 -10.49 -13.69
CA TYR A 37 -32.99 -11.72 -14.40
C TYR A 37 -31.47 -11.81 -14.53
N LEU A 38 -30.90 -13.01 -14.33
CA LEU A 38 -29.47 -13.21 -14.53
C LEU A 38 -29.09 -13.04 -16.01
N LEU A 39 -28.22 -12.09 -16.35
CA LEU A 39 -27.66 -11.99 -17.69
C LEU A 39 -26.43 -12.87 -17.87
N ARG A 40 -26.40 -13.64 -18.96
CA ARG A 40 -25.24 -14.45 -19.38
C ARG A 40 -24.70 -13.94 -20.70
N ALA A 41 -23.46 -13.46 -20.70
CA ALA A 41 -22.70 -13.14 -21.91
C ALA A 41 -21.61 -14.20 -22.14
N VAL A 42 -21.55 -14.76 -23.35
CA VAL A 42 -20.48 -15.66 -23.79
C VAL A 42 -19.52 -14.86 -24.66
N ILE A 43 -18.25 -14.79 -24.27
CA ILE A 43 -17.22 -14.03 -24.98
C ILE A 43 -16.03 -14.95 -25.26
N GLN A 44 -15.57 -14.99 -26.50
CA GLN A 44 -14.38 -15.74 -26.91
C GLN A 44 -13.19 -14.80 -27.02
N LEU A 45 -12.23 -14.89 -26.08
CA LEU A 45 -11.03 -14.05 -26.08
C LEU A 45 -9.77 -14.90 -26.21
N ARG A 46 -8.80 -14.42 -27.01
CA ARG A 46 -7.42 -14.94 -27.03
C ARG A 46 -6.56 -14.06 -26.14
N LEU A 47 -6.37 -14.47 -24.89
CA LEU A 47 -5.55 -13.75 -23.93
C LEU A 47 -4.11 -14.26 -23.97
N LYS A 48 -3.13 -13.36 -24.06
CA LYS A 48 -1.73 -13.73 -23.82
C LYS A 48 -1.57 -14.02 -22.33
N ARG A 49 -0.99 -15.18 -21.99
CA ARG A 49 -0.59 -15.48 -20.62
C ARG A 49 0.41 -14.41 -20.19
N THR A 50 0.03 -13.59 -19.21
CA THR A 50 1.00 -12.76 -18.54
C THR A 50 1.83 -13.69 -17.66
N THR A 51 3.15 -13.68 -17.83
CA THR A 51 4.02 -14.22 -16.78
C THR A 51 3.65 -13.44 -15.52
N SER A 52 3.25 -14.14 -14.46
CA SER A 52 3.04 -13.54 -13.15
C SER A 52 4.18 -12.57 -12.92
N LYS A 53 3.89 -11.27 -12.73
CA LYS A 53 4.93 -10.35 -12.27
C LYS A 53 5.55 -11.02 -11.06
N SER A 54 6.88 -11.15 -11.03
CA SER A 54 7.61 -11.68 -9.88
C SER A 54 6.95 -11.15 -8.62
N HIS A 55 6.53 -12.04 -7.71
CA HIS A 55 5.89 -11.62 -6.48
C HIS A 55 6.77 -10.54 -5.86
N PRO A 56 6.23 -9.34 -5.57
CA PRO A 56 7.05 -8.27 -5.06
C PRO A 56 7.77 -8.79 -3.82
N VAL A 57 9.11 -8.75 -3.86
CA VAL A 57 9.94 -9.23 -2.76
C VAL A 57 9.46 -8.51 -1.49
N LEU A 58 9.08 -9.31 -0.49
CA LEU A 58 8.63 -8.80 0.79
C LEU A 58 9.77 -7.98 1.39
N LYS A 59 9.52 -6.69 1.64
CA LYS A 59 10.50 -5.83 2.29
C LYS A 59 10.42 -6.07 3.79
N LEU A 60 11.54 -6.45 4.41
CA LEU A 60 11.64 -6.56 5.86
C LEU A 60 11.90 -5.19 6.48
N ASP A 61 11.37 -4.97 7.66
CA ASP A 61 11.64 -3.78 8.45
C ASP A 61 12.92 -3.95 9.27
N TRP A 62 14.05 -3.66 8.63
CA TRP A 62 15.38 -3.71 9.25
C TRP A 62 15.53 -2.77 10.44
N SER A 63 14.68 -1.74 10.58
CA SER A 63 14.72 -0.85 11.75
C SER A 63 14.41 -1.58 13.06
N SER A 64 13.72 -2.73 12.98
CA SER A 64 13.44 -3.59 14.14
C SER A 64 14.71 -4.22 14.75
N LEU A 65 15.82 -4.23 14.00
CA LEU A 65 17.14 -4.67 14.48
C LEU A 65 17.99 -3.53 15.04
N ILE A 66 17.43 -2.33 15.26
CA ILE A 66 18.19 -1.24 15.91
C ILE A 66 18.26 -1.46 17.43
N THR A 67 17.29 -2.17 18.01
CA THR A 67 17.23 -2.38 19.45
C THR A 67 18.26 -3.42 19.91
N PRO A 68 19.00 -3.19 21.02
CA PRO A 68 20.04 -4.10 21.47
C PRO A 68 19.60 -5.56 21.66
N PRO A 69 18.40 -5.86 22.20
CA PRO A 69 17.93 -7.25 22.31
C PRO A 69 17.73 -7.92 20.95
N SER A 70 17.13 -7.22 19.98
CA SER A 70 16.91 -7.77 18.63
C SER A 70 18.23 -8.00 17.89
N GLN A 71 19.24 -7.13 18.10
CA GLN A 71 20.57 -7.31 17.53
C GLN A 71 21.24 -8.58 18.05
N GLN A 72 21.21 -8.79 19.37
CA GLN A 72 21.79 -9.98 19.98
C GLN A 72 21.12 -11.26 19.48
N LEU A 73 19.78 -11.28 19.43
CA LEU A 73 19.03 -12.41 18.89
C LEU A 73 19.39 -12.69 17.43
N PHE A 74 19.50 -11.65 16.61
CA PHE A 74 19.89 -11.79 15.21
C PHE A 74 21.32 -12.31 15.05
N GLN A 75 22.26 -11.80 15.85
CA GLN A 75 23.65 -12.25 15.85
C GLN A 75 23.76 -13.73 16.23
N ILE A 76 23.06 -14.15 17.28
CA ILE A 76 23.02 -15.56 17.70
C ILE A 76 22.42 -16.43 16.59
N ALA A 77 21.30 -16.01 15.99
CA ALA A 77 20.66 -16.75 14.90
C ALA A 77 21.60 -16.92 13.70
N LEU A 78 22.32 -15.86 13.31
CA LEU A 78 23.32 -15.92 12.25
C LEU A 78 24.47 -16.85 12.61
N SER A 79 25.09 -16.68 13.78
CA SER A 79 26.22 -17.50 14.23
C SER A 79 25.86 -18.99 14.24
N ASN A 80 24.68 -19.34 14.75
CA ASN A 80 24.20 -20.72 14.76
C ASN A 80 24.00 -21.26 13.35
N ARG A 81 23.42 -20.47 12.45
CA ARG A 81 23.17 -20.91 11.07
C ARG A 81 24.49 -21.13 10.33
N PHE A 82 25.43 -20.19 10.44
CA PHE A 82 26.77 -20.30 9.83
C PHE A 82 27.63 -21.41 10.43
N ALA A 83 27.52 -21.71 11.72
CA ALA A 83 28.22 -22.85 12.32
C ALA A 83 27.83 -24.20 11.69
N THR A 84 26.60 -24.31 11.15
CA THR A 84 26.08 -25.53 10.51
C THR A 84 26.19 -25.53 8.98
N LEU A 85 26.60 -24.42 8.38
CA LEU A 85 26.65 -24.27 6.92
C LEU A 85 27.98 -24.78 6.38
N ALA A 86 27.93 -25.74 5.46
CA ALA A 86 29.06 -26.06 4.60
C ALA A 86 29.13 -25.01 3.48
N MET A 87 30.26 -24.33 3.35
CA MET A 87 30.50 -23.37 2.27
C MET A 87 30.74 -24.12 0.95
N GLY A 88 30.25 -23.55 -0.15
CA GLY A 88 30.36 -24.13 -1.49
C GLY A 88 31.79 -24.06 -2.07
N THR A 89 31.97 -24.53 -3.29
CA THR A 89 33.28 -24.50 -3.99
C THR A 89 33.44 -23.34 -4.97
N ASN A 90 32.39 -22.52 -5.17
CA ASN A 90 32.34 -21.40 -6.11
C ASN A 90 31.81 -20.15 -5.40
N ALA A 91 32.52 -19.03 -5.56
CA ALA A 91 32.19 -17.71 -5.03
C ALA A 91 30.74 -17.24 -5.31
N ASP A 92 30.20 -17.45 -6.51
CA ASP A 92 28.82 -17.02 -6.84
C ASP A 92 27.77 -17.80 -6.03
N GLY A 93 28.06 -19.09 -5.76
CA GLY A 93 27.21 -19.94 -4.95
C GLY A 93 27.25 -19.55 -3.47
N GLU A 94 28.45 -19.23 -2.97
CA GLU A 94 28.68 -18.78 -1.60
C GLU A 94 28.01 -17.44 -1.31
N GLU A 95 28.11 -16.46 -2.21
CA GLU A 95 27.46 -15.15 -2.05
C GLU A 95 25.95 -15.30 -1.94
N LYS A 96 25.35 -16.10 -2.82
CA LYS A 96 23.91 -16.35 -2.81
C LYS A 96 23.48 -17.07 -1.52
N GLN A 97 24.23 -18.09 -1.11
CA GLN A 97 23.96 -18.84 0.12
C GLN A 97 24.04 -17.94 1.35
N MET A 98 25.04 -17.06 1.42
CA MET A 98 25.18 -16.07 2.49
C MET A 98 24.00 -15.09 2.52
N SER A 99 23.61 -14.55 1.37
CA SER A 99 22.46 -13.66 1.25
C SER A 99 21.15 -14.32 1.68
N ASP A 100 20.93 -15.57 1.25
CA ASP A 100 19.74 -16.34 1.59
C ASP A 100 19.66 -16.62 3.10
N VAL A 101 20.78 -16.95 3.73
CA VAL A 101 20.89 -17.20 5.18
C VAL A 101 20.61 -15.93 5.98
N VAL A 102 21.21 -14.81 5.59
CA VAL A 102 20.96 -13.51 6.23
C VAL A 102 19.47 -13.16 6.13
N LEU A 103 18.87 -13.36 4.96
CA LEU A 103 17.45 -13.06 4.74
C LEU A 103 16.54 -14.02 5.52
N GLU A 104 16.89 -15.30 5.64
CA GLU A 104 16.15 -16.30 6.41
C GLU A 104 16.13 -15.95 7.90
N CYS A 105 17.31 -15.67 8.48
CA CYS A 105 17.41 -15.22 9.87
C CYS A 105 16.61 -13.93 10.09
N ALA A 106 16.71 -12.97 9.16
CA ALA A 106 16.00 -11.70 9.27
C ALA A 106 14.48 -11.86 9.17
N LYS A 107 13.95 -12.79 8.36
CA LYS A 107 12.49 -13.03 8.26
C LYS A 107 11.86 -13.45 9.59
N SER A 108 12.63 -14.10 10.47
CA SER A 108 12.12 -14.56 11.77
C SER A 108 12.01 -13.44 12.81
N LEU A 109 12.81 -12.39 12.67
CA LEU A 109 12.93 -11.30 13.65
C LEU A 109 12.36 -9.97 13.15
N CYS A 110 12.47 -9.71 11.85
CA CYS A 110 12.01 -8.48 11.21
C CYS A 110 10.59 -8.65 10.67
N PRO A 111 9.63 -7.80 11.07
CA PRO A 111 8.31 -7.82 10.49
C PRO A 111 8.36 -7.37 9.03
N VAL A 112 7.42 -7.88 8.23
CA VAL A 112 7.27 -7.49 6.83
C VAL A 112 6.63 -6.10 6.75
N ILE A 113 7.29 -5.18 6.03
CA ILE A 113 6.74 -3.88 5.69
C ILE A 113 5.56 -4.07 4.75
N ARG A 114 4.37 -3.76 5.26
CA ARG A 114 3.16 -3.77 4.45
C ARG A 114 3.04 -2.45 3.68
N ARG A 115 2.87 -2.55 2.35
CA ARG A 115 2.57 -1.37 1.53
C ARG A 115 1.19 -0.82 1.91
N ARG A 116 1.13 0.50 2.09
CA ARG A 116 -0.09 1.24 2.39
C ARG A 116 -0.37 2.20 1.24
N THR A 117 -1.63 2.29 0.84
CA THR A 117 -2.09 3.29 -0.14
C THR A 117 -2.18 4.67 0.48
N GLN A 118 -2.33 4.75 1.80
CA GLN A 118 -2.45 5.98 2.57
C GLN A 118 -1.70 5.84 3.91
N PRO A 119 -1.05 6.91 4.41
CA PRO A 119 -0.21 6.83 5.60
C PRO A 119 -0.99 6.48 6.87
N TRP A 120 -2.27 6.85 6.94
CA TRP A 120 -3.14 6.64 8.09
C TRP A 120 -3.68 5.22 8.25
N ILE A 121 -3.53 4.36 7.25
CA ILE A 121 -4.01 2.96 7.32
C ILE A 121 -3.08 2.17 8.24
N SER A 122 -3.60 1.63 9.34
CA SER A 122 -2.83 0.79 10.27
C SER A 122 -2.57 -0.62 9.76
N ASN A 123 -1.63 -1.33 10.39
CA ASN A 123 -1.40 -2.75 10.13
C ASN A 123 -2.61 -3.62 10.51
N GLU A 124 -3.36 -3.24 11.56
CA GLU A 124 -4.60 -3.91 11.96
C GLU A 124 -5.67 -3.81 10.86
N CYS A 125 -5.85 -2.64 10.26
CA CYS A 125 -6.74 -2.47 9.12
C CYS A 125 -6.35 -3.39 7.96
N LEU A 126 -5.05 -3.52 7.69
CA LEU A 126 -4.56 -4.40 6.64
C LEU A 126 -4.79 -5.89 6.97
N GLN A 127 -4.65 -6.29 8.25
CA GLN A 127 -5.00 -7.65 8.70
C GLN A 127 -6.49 -7.94 8.49
N LEU A 128 -7.37 -7.01 8.88
CA LEU A 128 -8.81 -7.13 8.64
C LEU A 128 -9.16 -7.24 7.15
N VAL A 129 -8.40 -6.58 6.27
CA VAL A 129 -8.56 -6.73 4.81
C VAL A 129 -8.23 -8.16 4.38
N ASP A 130 -7.17 -8.77 4.92
CA ASP A 130 -6.75 -10.13 4.56
C ASP A 130 -7.76 -11.17 5.09
N GLU A 131 -8.17 -11.05 6.36
CA GLU A 131 -9.20 -11.91 6.95
C GLU A 131 -10.51 -11.84 6.16
N ARG A 132 -10.93 -10.62 5.78
CA ARG A 132 -12.15 -10.42 4.98
C ARG A 132 -12.02 -11.07 3.61
N LYS A 133 -10.84 -11.00 2.96
CA LYS A 133 -10.61 -11.66 1.67
C LYS A 133 -10.70 -13.18 1.80
N GLN A 134 -10.12 -13.76 2.85
CA GLN A 134 -10.19 -15.19 3.12
C GLN A 134 -11.64 -15.64 3.37
N ALA A 135 -12.40 -14.88 4.17
CA ALA A 135 -13.79 -15.21 4.48
C ALA A 135 -14.74 -15.13 3.28
N LYS A 136 -14.41 -14.35 2.24
CA LYS A 136 -15.31 -14.09 1.08
C LYS A 136 -15.80 -15.37 0.39
N HIS A 137 -14.98 -16.42 0.36
CA HIS A 137 -15.29 -17.67 -0.33
C HIS A 137 -15.66 -18.83 0.61
N ILE A 138 -15.67 -18.59 1.93
CA ILE A 138 -15.85 -19.63 2.95
C ILE A 138 -17.12 -19.38 3.76
N ASP A 139 -17.27 -18.18 4.32
CA ASP A 139 -18.37 -17.83 5.22
C ASP A 139 -18.86 -16.40 4.94
N PHE A 140 -20.05 -16.31 4.36
CA PHE A 140 -20.67 -15.03 4.01
C PHE A 140 -21.03 -14.18 5.25
N ASN A 141 -21.44 -14.81 6.35
CA ASN A 141 -21.78 -14.10 7.59
C ASN A 141 -20.52 -13.52 8.23
N ARG A 142 -19.44 -14.31 8.30
CA ARG A 142 -18.13 -13.82 8.75
C ARG A 142 -17.59 -12.71 7.86
N TYR A 143 -17.72 -12.85 6.53
CA TYR A 143 -17.36 -11.80 5.59
C TYR A 143 -18.10 -10.49 5.89
N ARG A 144 -19.43 -10.54 6.12
CA ARG A 144 -20.25 -9.36 6.42
C ARG A 144 -19.84 -8.71 7.74
N GLN A 145 -19.55 -9.50 8.78
CA GLN A 145 -19.07 -8.99 10.08
C GLN A 145 -17.71 -8.30 9.93
N LEU A 146 -16.74 -8.95 9.28
CA LEU A 146 -15.40 -8.39 9.03
C LEU A 146 -15.48 -7.13 8.17
N ASN A 147 -16.34 -7.09 7.16
CA ASN A 147 -16.56 -5.91 6.33
C ASN A 147 -17.08 -4.73 7.16
N ARG A 148 -18.06 -4.94 8.05
CA ARG A 148 -18.56 -3.90 8.95
C ARG A 148 -17.46 -3.40 9.91
N LYS A 149 -16.70 -4.32 10.51
CA LYS A 149 -15.58 -4.00 11.41
C LYS A 149 -14.52 -3.17 10.68
N LEU A 150 -14.13 -3.60 9.48
CA LEU A 150 -13.16 -2.91 8.62
C LEU A 150 -13.62 -1.51 8.26
N CYS A 151 -14.87 -1.34 7.77
CA CYS A 151 -15.40 -0.02 7.42
C CYS A 151 -15.42 0.94 8.61
N ARG A 152 -15.86 0.47 9.79
CA ARG A 152 -15.86 1.27 11.02
C ARG A 152 -14.44 1.70 11.40
N ARG A 153 -13.49 0.77 11.41
CA ARG A 153 -12.08 1.05 11.76
C ARG A 153 -11.44 2.02 10.78
N MET A 154 -11.61 1.81 9.48
CA MET A 154 -11.09 2.71 8.44
C MET A 154 -11.65 4.13 8.58
N LYS A 155 -12.95 4.27 8.91
CA LYS A 155 -13.55 5.58 9.17
C LYS A 155 -12.88 6.27 10.36
N MET A 156 -12.77 5.57 11.49
CA MET A 156 -12.16 6.10 12.71
C MET A 156 -10.68 6.49 12.51
N GLU A 157 -9.88 5.63 11.88
CA GLU A 157 -8.46 5.93 11.65
C GLU A 157 -8.25 7.10 10.69
N ARG A 158 -9.08 7.19 9.64
CA ARG A 158 -9.06 8.31 8.70
C ARG A 158 -9.39 9.62 9.41
N GLU A 159 -10.45 9.62 10.22
CA GLU A 159 -10.88 10.79 10.99
C GLU A 159 -9.82 11.20 12.02
N ALA A 160 -9.29 10.26 12.80
CA ALA A 160 -8.21 10.53 13.75
C ALA A 160 -6.91 11.03 13.08
N TYR A 161 -6.64 10.65 11.85
CA TYR A 161 -5.53 11.22 11.08
C TYR A 161 -5.80 12.66 10.67
N TRP A 162 -6.97 12.94 10.09
CA TRP A 162 -7.28 14.29 9.63
C TRP A 162 -7.45 15.28 10.78
N ASN A 163 -7.97 14.83 11.93
CA ASN A 163 -8.02 15.65 13.14
C ASN A 163 -6.61 16.01 13.60
N ARG A 164 -5.68 15.05 13.69
CA ARG A 164 -4.27 15.36 14.01
C ARG A 164 -3.62 16.32 13.02
N VAL A 165 -3.91 16.16 11.72
CA VAL A 165 -3.41 17.09 10.69
C VAL A 165 -3.99 18.49 10.87
N ALA A 166 -5.26 18.60 11.25
CA ALA A 166 -5.89 19.88 11.56
C ALA A 166 -5.28 20.53 12.81
N ASP A 167 -5.09 19.76 13.89
CA ASP A 167 -4.45 20.22 15.12
C ASP A 167 -3.02 20.74 14.85
N GLU A 168 -2.23 20.01 14.05
CA GLU A 168 -0.89 20.44 13.63
C GLU A 168 -0.92 21.75 12.82
N LEU A 169 -1.94 21.96 12.00
CA LEU A 169 -2.12 23.19 11.22
C LEU A 169 -2.50 24.37 12.12
N GLU A 170 -3.42 24.17 13.06
CA GLU A 170 -3.85 25.19 14.01
C GLU A 170 -2.70 25.61 14.92
N GLU A 171 -1.92 24.66 15.43
CA GLU A 171 -0.75 24.93 16.28
C GLU A 171 0.35 25.68 15.50
N ALA A 172 0.60 25.30 14.24
CA ALA A 172 1.56 26.01 13.39
C ALA A 172 1.09 27.43 13.05
N ALA A 173 -0.19 27.62 12.78
CA ALA A 173 -0.78 28.93 12.55
C ALA A 173 -0.68 29.83 13.79
N GLY A 174 -1.00 29.29 14.97
CA GLY A 174 -0.92 30.00 16.24
C GLY A 174 0.50 30.41 16.63
N ARG A 175 1.51 29.62 16.25
CA ARG A 175 2.94 29.96 16.43
C ARG A 175 3.50 30.88 15.34
N HIS A 176 2.69 31.26 14.35
CA HIS A 176 3.14 31.93 13.12
C HIS A 176 4.27 31.18 12.39
N ASP A 177 4.35 29.86 12.55
CA ASP A 177 5.29 29.01 11.82
C ASP A 177 4.72 28.65 10.45
N HIS A 178 4.83 29.61 9.52
CA HIS A 178 4.38 29.44 8.15
C HIS A 178 5.07 28.26 7.45
N ARG A 179 6.34 27.96 7.79
CA ARG A 179 7.08 26.86 7.17
C ARG A 179 6.46 25.52 7.51
N MET A 180 6.15 25.29 8.79
CA MET A 180 5.48 24.07 9.23
C MET A 180 4.07 23.97 8.65
N LEU A 181 3.32 25.07 8.66
CA LEU A 181 1.95 25.13 8.11
C LEU A 181 1.91 24.70 6.63
N TYR A 182 2.76 25.30 5.77
CA TYR A 182 2.81 24.93 4.36
C TYR A 182 3.27 23.48 4.13
N ARG A 183 4.19 22.98 4.98
CA ARG A 183 4.66 21.58 4.91
C ARG A 183 3.53 20.61 5.23
N THR A 184 2.77 20.87 6.29
CA THR A 184 1.63 20.03 6.71
C THR A 184 0.51 20.04 5.67
N MET A 185 0.23 21.19 5.04
CA MET A 185 -0.75 21.27 3.94
C MET A 185 -0.31 20.50 2.68
N LYS A 186 0.99 20.49 2.36
CA LYS A 186 1.53 19.85 1.16
C LYS A 186 1.63 18.32 1.27
N ARG A 187 1.88 17.79 2.47
CA ARG A 187 2.04 16.34 2.76
C ARG A 187 0.86 15.49 2.23
N PRO A 188 -0.42 15.81 2.54
CA PRO A 188 -1.58 15.02 2.10
C PRO A 188 -1.97 15.26 0.65
N SER A 189 -1.63 16.42 0.08
CA SER A 189 -2.03 16.82 -1.28
C SER A 189 -1.38 15.95 -2.38
N GLY A 190 -0.37 15.13 -2.04
CA GLY A 190 0.33 14.27 -3.01
C GLY A 190 1.16 15.03 -4.05
N LYS A 191 1.15 16.38 -4.02
CA LYS A 191 1.88 17.28 -4.91
C LYS A 191 3.26 17.65 -4.37
N ALA A 192 3.98 16.70 -3.80
CA ALA A 192 5.40 16.86 -3.55
C ALA A 192 6.17 16.39 -4.78
N ARG A 193 6.44 17.29 -5.73
CA ARG A 193 7.69 17.16 -6.50
C ARG A 193 8.82 17.25 -5.47
N ALA A 194 9.72 16.26 -5.48
CA ALA A 194 10.99 16.38 -4.79
C ALA A 194 11.65 17.66 -5.32
N THR A 195 11.76 18.67 -4.46
CA THR A 195 12.77 19.70 -4.67
C THR A 195 14.04 19.10 -4.10
N ASP A 196 14.96 18.72 -4.98
CA ASP A 196 16.34 18.45 -4.59
C ASP A 196 16.81 19.61 -3.72
N ASP A 197 17.12 19.33 -2.46
CA ASP A 197 17.72 20.31 -1.53
C ASP A 197 19.22 20.43 -1.83
N ALA A 198 19.54 20.65 -3.10
CA ALA A 198 20.89 20.76 -3.64
C ALA A 198 21.04 22.10 -4.37
N SER A 199 20.77 23.22 -3.70
CA SER A 199 21.15 24.58 -4.18
C SER A 199 21.01 25.65 -3.08
N LYS A 200 21.65 25.47 -1.92
CA LYS A 200 21.98 26.60 -1.03
C LYS A 200 23.37 26.45 -0.40
N ARG A 201 24.40 26.61 -1.23
CA ARG A 201 25.65 27.25 -0.82
C ARG A 201 26.00 28.29 -1.88
N ARG A 202 25.48 29.50 -1.69
CA ARG A 202 26.11 30.72 -2.21
C ARG A 202 26.42 31.58 -0.99
N GLU A 203 27.66 32.03 -0.96
CA GLU A 203 28.38 32.51 0.21
C GLU A 203 27.70 33.69 0.91
N MET A 204 27.73 33.62 2.24
CA MET A 204 27.55 34.75 3.12
C MET A 204 28.80 35.64 3.01
N HIS A 205 28.77 36.66 2.15
CA HIS A 205 29.76 37.73 2.24
C HIS A 205 29.30 38.71 3.32
N PHE A 206 29.86 38.56 4.53
CA PHE A 206 29.90 39.65 5.49
C PHE A 206 30.97 40.64 5.02
N LEU A 207 30.57 41.89 4.77
CA LEU A 207 31.50 43.01 4.81
C LEU A 207 31.02 43.95 5.91
N THR A 208 31.67 43.82 7.05
CA THR A 208 31.78 44.81 8.11
C THR A 208 32.55 46.04 7.59
N GLY A 209 32.08 47.25 7.88
CA GLY A 209 32.85 48.48 7.66
C GLY A 209 31.98 49.73 7.64
N SER A 210 32.03 50.50 8.73
CA SER A 210 31.11 51.57 9.13
C SER A 210 31.41 52.96 8.46
N PRO A 211 30.88 54.11 8.97
CA PRO A 211 30.22 55.14 8.16
C PRO A 211 31.13 56.33 7.80
N THR A 212 30.76 57.10 6.78
CA THR A 212 31.29 58.47 6.62
C THR A 212 30.22 59.43 6.12
N LEU A 213 30.17 60.56 6.83
CA LEU A 213 29.28 61.70 6.72
C LEU A 213 29.41 62.49 5.40
N MET A 214 28.31 63.20 5.09
CA MET A 214 28.21 64.54 4.51
C MET A 214 28.99 64.90 3.25
N LYS A 215 28.25 65.24 2.19
CA LYS A 215 27.94 66.63 1.84
C LYS A 215 26.63 66.70 1.07
#